data_AF-A0A1Q6LT08-F1
#
_entry.id   AF-A0A1Q6LT08-F1
#
_cell.length_a   1.000
_cell.length_b   1.000
_cell.length_c   1.000
_cell.angle_alpha   90.00
_cell.angle_beta   90.00
_cell.angle_gamma   90.00
#
_symmetry.space_group_name_H-M   'P 1'
#
loop_
_entity.id
_entity.type
_entity.pdbx_description
1 polymer ?
#
loop_
_entity_poly.entity_id
_entity_poly.type
_entity_poly.pdbx_seq_one_letter_code
_entity_poly.pdbx_strand_id
1 'polypeptide(L)'
;MPTFMRSQTIIQELSANYGICVSSGSACAKGKRSHVLTAMGLPEQVIDKSIRLSFSGQSTQAEADAFVDALRDLVKKHPKE
;
A
#
# COMPACT_ATOMS: atom_id res chain seq x y z
N MET A 1 2.68 -7.24 5.95
CA MET A 1 1.70 -6.15 6.07
C MET A 1 1.15 -6.14 7.48
N PRO A 2 1.35 -5.04 8.21
CA PRO A 2 0.95 -4.93 9.62
C PRO A 2 -0.49 -5.40 9.84
N THR A 3 -0.74 -6.14 10.92
CA THR A 3 -2.06 -6.75 11.13
C THR A 3 -3.17 -5.71 11.33
N PHE A 4 -2.83 -4.55 11.90
CA PHE A 4 -3.76 -3.47 12.28
C PHE A 4 -3.87 -2.31 11.28
N MET A 5 -3.02 -2.26 10.25
CA MET A 5 -2.95 -1.09 9.35
C MET A 5 -3.82 -1.31 8.11
N ARG A 6 -4.81 -0.44 7.89
CA ARG A 6 -5.57 -0.37 6.62
C ARG A 6 -4.69 0.23 5.52
N SER A 7 -5.00 -0.07 4.25
CA SER A 7 -4.26 0.48 3.09
C SER A 7 -4.09 2.01 3.14
N GLN A 8 -5.12 2.75 3.59
CA GLN A 8 -5.04 4.20 3.80
C GLN A 8 -3.93 4.60 4.79
N THR A 9 -3.82 3.92 5.92
CA THR A 9 -2.84 4.24 6.95
C THR A 9 -1.41 3.92 6.47
N ILE A 10 -1.23 2.85 5.69
CA ILE A 10 0.07 2.53 5.07
C ILE A 10 0.49 3.65 4.11
N ILE A 11 -0.43 4.17 3.31
CA ILE A 11 -0.16 5.26 2.36
C ILE A 11 0.18 6.56 3.09
N GLN A 12 -0.55 6.88 4.17
CA GLN A 12 -0.26 8.07 4.99
C GLN A 12 1.12 8.00 5.63
N GLU A 13 1.50 6.83 6.14
CA GLU A 13 2.80 6.59 6.75
C GLU A 13 3.95 6.71 5.73
N LEU A 14 3.78 6.12 4.54
CA LEU A 14 4.76 6.22 3.44
C LEU A 14 4.96 7.66 2.98
N SER A 15 3.87 8.43 2.89
CA SER A 15 3.91 9.83 2.50
C SER A 15 4.55 10.70 3.58
N ALA A 16 4.16 10.55 4.84
CA ALA A 16 4.63 11.38 5.94
C ALA A 16 6.08 11.10 6.36
N ASN A 17 6.49 9.82 6.42
CA ASN A 17 7.77 9.44 7.03
C ASN A 17 8.85 9.02 6.03
N TYR A 18 8.48 8.70 4.79
CA TYR A 18 9.43 8.26 3.76
C TYR A 18 9.41 9.16 2.52
N GLY A 19 8.53 10.16 2.47
CA GLY A 19 8.41 11.09 1.33
C GLY A 19 7.89 10.42 0.06
N ILE A 20 7.31 9.21 0.16
CA ILE A 20 6.85 8.46 -1.00
C ILE A 20 5.35 8.71 -1.21
N CYS A 21 5.03 9.48 -2.24
CA CYS A 21 3.66 9.80 -2.61
C CYS A 21 3.06 8.68 -3.48
N VAL A 22 2.38 7.73 -2.84
CA VAL A 22 1.55 6.72 -3.49
C VAL A 22 0.08 7.10 -3.48
N SER A 23 -0.60 6.98 -4.62
CA SER A 23 -2.04 7.27 -4.71
C SER A 23 -2.87 6.16 -4.08
N SER A 24 -3.81 6.53 -3.21
CA SER A 24 -4.84 5.65 -2.63
C SER A 24 -6.01 5.34 -3.58
N GLY A 25 -5.90 5.81 -4.84
CA GLY A 25 -7.00 6.02 -5.78
C GLY A 25 -7.75 4.79 -6.32
N SER A 26 -7.71 3.62 -5.69
CA SER A 26 -8.51 2.47 -6.15
C SER A 26 -9.08 1.56 -5.05
N ALA A 27 -8.74 1.76 -3.77
CA ALA A 27 -9.29 0.92 -2.68
C ALA A 27 -9.91 1.72 -1.52
N CYS A 28 -9.57 3.01 -1.36
CA CYS A 28 -10.05 3.83 -0.23
C CYS A 28 -10.78 5.12 -0.63
N ALA A 29 -11.18 5.28 -1.90
CA ALA A 29 -12.14 6.32 -2.26
C ALA A 29 -13.55 5.91 -1.76
N LYS A 30 -13.94 6.38 -0.56
CA LYS A 30 -15.27 6.16 0.08
C LYS A 30 -15.58 4.75 0.62
N GLY A 31 -14.61 4.04 1.21
CA GLY A 31 -14.90 2.81 1.98
C GLY A 31 -15.47 1.64 1.16
N LYS A 32 -15.39 1.70 -0.17
CA LYS A 32 -15.78 0.61 -1.05
C LYS A 32 -14.58 -0.26 -1.39
N ARG A 33 -14.70 -1.55 -1.12
CA ARG A 33 -13.72 -2.57 -1.50
C ARG A 33 -13.52 -2.58 -3.01
N SER A 34 -12.31 -2.95 -3.44
CA SER A 34 -12.01 -3.10 -4.86
C SER A 34 -12.90 -4.17 -5.48
N HIS A 35 -13.78 -3.77 -6.38
CA HIS A 35 -14.66 -4.69 -7.12
C HIS A 35 -13.86 -5.78 -7.84
N VAL A 36 -12.67 -5.45 -8.36
CA VAL A 36 -11.78 -6.41 -9.03
C VAL A 36 -11.24 -7.44 -8.05
N LEU A 37 -10.70 -7.02 -6.91
CA LEU A 37 -10.15 -7.96 -5.92
C LEU A 37 -11.24 -8.83 -5.29
N THR A 38 -12.46 -8.29 -5.13
CA THR A 38 -13.64 -9.07 -4.73
C THR A 38 -14.00 -10.10 -5.79
N ALA A 39 -14.02 -9.73 -7.08
CA ALA A 39 -14.32 -10.66 -8.17
C ALA A 39 -13.25 -11.76 -8.34
N MET A 40 -12.00 -11.47 -7.93
CA MET A 40 -10.93 -12.46 -7.85
C MET A 40 -11.07 -13.46 -6.68
N GLY A 41 -12.07 -13.28 -5.80
CA GLY A 41 -12.32 -14.16 -4.66
C GLY A 41 -11.29 -14.03 -3.53
N LEU A 42 -10.61 -12.88 -3.41
CA LEU A 42 -9.63 -12.68 -2.35
C LEU A 42 -10.31 -12.46 -0.98
N PRO A 43 -9.70 -12.93 0.13
CA PRO A 43 -10.21 -12.67 1.46
C PRO A 43 -10.30 -11.17 1.75
N GLU A 44 -11.34 -10.75 2.46
CA GLU A 44 -11.58 -9.33 2.79
C GLU A 44 -10.38 -8.67 3.48
N GLN A 45 -9.71 -9.42 4.37
CA GLN A 45 -8.51 -8.97 5.07
C GLN A 45 -7.34 -8.64 4.12
N VAL A 46 -7.28 -9.29 2.96
CA VAL A 46 -6.27 -9.02 1.92
C VAL A 46 -6.69 -7.80 1.11
N ILE A 47 -7.98 -7.70 0.77
CA ILE A 47 -8.55 -6.57 0.00
C ILE A 47 -8.34 -5.26 0.76
N ASP A 48 -8.66 -5.22 2.05
CA ASP A 48 -8.57 -4.01 2.90
C ASP A 48 -7.12 -3.54 3.15
N LYS A 49 -6.14 -4.41 2.86
CA LYS A 49 -4.70 -4.17 3.02
C LYS A 49 -3.96 -4.03 1.69
N SER A 50 -4.68 -4.06 0.57
CA SER A 50 -4.10 -3.96 -0.76
C SER A 50 -3.66 -2.52 -1.08
N ILE A 51 -2.48 -2.39 -1.69
CA ILE A 51 -1.93 -1.12 -2.18
C ILE A 51 -1.57 -1.32 -3.65
N ARG A 52 -1.91 -0.35 -4.48
CA ARG A 52 -1.52 -0.33 -5.89
C ARG A 52 -0.41 0.68 -6.09
N LEU A 53 0.73 0.20 -6.57
CA LEU A 53 1.81 1.03 -7.10
C LEU A 53 1.71 1.08 -8.62
N SER A 54 1.94 2.24 -9.22
CA SER A 54 1.93 2.41 -10.68
C SER A 54 3.16 3.22 -11.07
N PHE A 55 3.89 2.74 -12.06
CA PHE A 55 5.10 3.38 -12.57
C PHE A 55 4.80 4.14 -13.87
N SER A 56 5.60 5.15 -14.18
CA SER A 56 5.57 5.87 -15.46
C SER A 56 6.93 5.74 -16.16
N GLY A 57 7.05 6.23 -17.39
CA GLY A 57 8.34 6.29 -18.09
C GLY A 57 9.38 7.21 -17.43
N GLN A 58 8.99 7.96 -16.40
CA GLN A 58 9.87 8.81 -15.60
C GLN A 58 10.29 8.13 -14.30
N SER A 59 9.67 7.00 -13.94
CA SER A 59 10.03 6.25 -12.74
C SER A 59 11.43 5.66 -12.87
N THR A 60 12.22 5.79 -11.81
CA THR A 60 13.59 5.29 -11.74
C THR A 60 13.68 4.04 -10.88
N GLN A 61 14.71 3.23 -11.12
CA GLN A 61 15.01 2.07 -10.28
C GLN A 61 15.27 2.49 -8.82
N ALA A 62 15.96 3.61 -8.62
CA ALA A 62 16.25 4.15 -7.29
C ALA A 62 14.98 4.48 -6.49
N GLU A 63 13.94 5.03 -7.14
CA GLU A 63 12.65 5.27 -6.49
C GLU A 63 11.94 3.96 -6.12
N ALA A 64 12.04 2.93 -6.97
CA ALA A 64 11.48 1.61 -6.67
C ALA A 64 12.20 0.96 -5.48
N ASP A 65 13.54 1.05 -5.43
CA ASP A 65 14.36 0.54 -4.32
C ASP A 65 14.03 1.27 -3.01
N ALA A 66 13.93 2.60 -3.05
CA ALA A 66 13.51 3.41 -1.90
C ALA A 66 12.13 3.01 -1.37
N PHE A 67 11.17 2.73 -2.27
CA PHE A 67 9.86 2.22 -1.89
C PHE A 67 9.93 0.85 -1.21
N VAL A 68 10.74 -0.07 -1.74
CA VAL A 68 10.91 -1.41 -1.16
C VAL A 68 11.53 -1.32 0.24
N ASP A 69 12.53 -0.47 0.43
CA ASP A 69 13.18 -0.29 1.73
C ASP A 69 12.24 0.36 2.75
N ALA A 70 11.52 1.40 2.36
CA ALA A 70 10.47 2.01 3.19
C ALA A 70 9.40 0.98 3.60
N LEU A 71 8.97 0.13 2.68
CA LEU A 71 7.97 -0.91 2.95
C LEU A 71 8.52 -1.99 3.89
N ARG A 72 9.78 -2.39 3.74
CA ARG A 72 10.45 -3.34 4.65
C ARG A 72 10.53 -2.77 6.06
N ASP A 73 10.92 -1.51 6.19
CA ASP A 73 11.02 -0.87 7.49
C ASP A 73 9.66 -0.67 8.15
N LEU A 74 8.63 -0.35 7.37
CA LEU A 74 7.24 -0.30 7.86
C LEU A 74 6.77 -1.68 8.36
N VAL A 75 7.10 -2.76 7.66
CA VAL A 75 6.77 -4.13 8.10
C VAL A 75 7.57 -4.55 9.34
N LYS A 76 8.83 -4.13 9.48
CA LYS A 76 9.62 -4.39 10.70
C LYS A 76 9.08 -3.63 11.91
N LYS A 77 8.71 -2.36 11.74
CA LYS A 77 8.09 -1.53 12.79
C LYS A 77 6.75 -2.07 13.26
N HIS A 78 6.05 -2.75 12.35
CA HIS A 78 4.72 -3.28 12.60
C HIS A 78 4.60 -4.71 12.06
N PRO A 79 5.17 -5.69 12.79
CA PRO A 79 5.17 -7.08 12.34
C PRO A 79 3.75 -7.62 12.18
N LYS A 80 3.59 -8.58 11.25
CA LYS A 80 2.47 -9.52 11.35
C LYS A 80 2.78 -10.39 12.57
N GLU A 81 1.88 -10.42 13.55
CA GLU A 81 1.86 -11.51 14.54
C GLU A 81 2.00 -12.87 13.84
#